data_AF-A0A7S1E3V3-F1
#
_entry.id   AF-A0A7S1E3V3-F1
#
_cell.length_a   1.000
_cell.length_b   1.000
_cell.length_c   1.000
_cell.angle_alpha   90.00
_cell.angle_beta   90.00
_cell.angle_gamma   90.00
#
_symmetry.space_group_name_H-M   'P 1'
#
loop_
_entity.id
_entity.type
_entity.pdbx_description
1 polymer ?
#
loop_
_entity_poly.entity_id
_entity_poly.type
_entity_poly.pdbx_seq_one_letter_code
_entity_poly.pdbx_strand_id
1 'polypeptide(L)'
;AGSKKNWIPRPVTAITFASPINGAGDYRRAFEQCEKDGLLRHLRVVLPEDVVPAIPPFVVGKTLKHVGINLRLARKKFVTHHSTLSNTVSAIKNSIFKPVFRATHWHDPVTYHNRLTEAADDLKQMKLNDLYQDTSVVSKDFAQSFTKLRVAESVPQEE
;
A
#
# COMPACT_ATOMS: atom_id res chain seq x y z
N ALA A 1 -9.84 11.47 -14.20
CA ALA A 1 -10.21 12.30 -13.03
C ALA A 1 -9.58 13.72 -13.02
N GLY A 2 -8.70 14.13 -12.08
CA GLY A 2 -8.39 15.55 -11.80
C GLY A 2 -7.25 16.28 -12.54
N SER A 3 -6.70 15.72 -13.63
CA SER A 3 -5.65 16.38 -14.44
C SER A 3 -6.18 17.30 -15.53
N LYS A 4 -7.43 17.09 -15.99
CA LYS A 4 -8.04 17.83 -17.09
C LYS A 4 -9.05 18.90 -16.65
N LYS A 5 -9.70 18.70 -15.49
CA LYS A 5 -10.74 19.60 -14.96
C LYS A 5 -10.49 19.82 -13.47
N ASN A 6 -10.33 21.08 -13.06
CA ASN A 6 -9.96 21.45 -11.68
C ASN A 6 -11.04 21.11 -10.64
N TRP A 7 -12.29 20.93 -11.07
CA TRP A 7 -13.41 20.54 -10.21
C TRP A 7 -13.50 19.04 -9.97
N ILE A 8 -12.78 18.22 -10.75
CA ILE A 8 -12.72 16.78 -10.50
C ILE A 8 -11.61 16.53 -9.45
N PRO A 9 -11.93 15.94 -8.29
CA PRO A 9 -10.94 15.69 -7.26
C PRO A 9 -9.77 14.87 -7.80
N ARG A 10 -8.55 15.29 -7.45
CA ARG A 10 -7.35 14.47 -7.65
C ARG A 10 -7.32 13.37 -6.58
N PRO A 11 -6.75 12.19 -6.88
CA PRO A 11 -6.55 11.17 -5.87
C PRO A 11 -5.76 11.74 -4.69
N VAL A 12 -6.25 11.55 -3.47
CA VAL A 12 -5.47 11.85 -2.27
C VAL A 12 -4.39 10.77 -2.16
N THR A 13 -3.13 11.20 -2.12
CA THR A 13 -1.98 10.30 -2.01
C THR A 13 -1.41 10.35 -0.60
N ALA A 14 -1.38 9.20 0.06
CA ALA A 14 -0.73 9.02 1.35
C ALA A 14 0.54 8.17 1.17
N ILE A 15 1.67 8.66 1.70
CA ILE A 15 2.90 7.88 1.86
C ILE A 15 3.18 7.80 3.35
N THR A 16 3.14 6.60 3.91
CA THR A 16 3.27 6.39 5.36
C THR A 16 4.45 5.48 5.65
N PHE A 17 5.25 5.83 6.65
CA PHE A 17 6.39 5.05 7.11
C PHE A 17 6.00 4.27 8.36
N ALA A 18 6.45 3.01 8.45
CA ALA A 18 6.26 2.17 9.61
C ALA A 18 4.79 2.06 10.11
N SER A 19 3.83 2.17 9.18
CA SER A 19 2.41 2.27 9.52
C SER A 19 1.89 0.95 10.12
N PRO A 20 1.28 0.99 11.32
CA PRO A 20 0.66 -0.17 11.95
C PRO A 20 -0.57 -0.65 11.18
N ILE A 21 -1.11 -1.81 11.55
CA ILE A 21 -2.32 -2.33 10.92
C ILE A 21 -3.52 -1.48 11.33
N ASN A 22 -4.34 -1.06 10.36
CA ASN A 22 -5.26 0.07 10.51
C ASN A 22 -6.76 -0.27 10.45
N GLY A 23 -7.17 -1.49 10.06
CA GLY A 23 -8.60 -1.81 10.09
C GLY A 23 -8.96 -3.27 9.85
N ALA A 24 -10.22 -3.60 10.08
CA ALA A 24 -10.76 -4.93 9.81
C ALA A 24 -11.07 -5.12 8.30
N GLY A 25 -11.65 -6.28 7.95
CA GLY A 25 -12.00 -6.61 6.56
C GLY A 25 -12.88 -5.57 5.86
N ASP A 26 -13.84 -4.97 6.57
CA ASP A 26 -14.77 -3.98 5.99
C ASP A 26 -14.07 -2.68 5.64
N TYR A 27 -13.20 -2.21 6.54
CA TYR A 27 -12.36 -1.04 6.30
C TYR A 27 -11.49 -1.25 5.06
N ARG A 28 -10.83 -2.42 4.96
CA ARG A 28 -10.01 -2.75 3.79
C ARG A 28 -10.84 -2.78 2.50
N ARG A 29 -12.03 -3.38 2.50
CA ARG A 29 -12.91 -3.42 1.33
C ARG A 29 -13.32 -2.02 0.87
N ALA A 30 -13.73 -1.16 1.81
CA ALA A 30 -14.08 0.22 1.51
C ALA A 30 -12.87 1.01 0.97
N PHE A 31 -11.69 0.84 1.58
CA PHE A 31 -10.47 1.48 1.14
C PHE A 31 -10.05 1.04 -0.27
N GLU A 32 -10.06 -0.29 -0.53
CA GLU A 32 -9.78 -0.85 -1.85
C GLU A 32 -10.76 -0.32 -2.91
N GLN A 33 -12.04 -0.12 -2.55
CA GLN A 33 -13.02 0.47 -3.45
C GLN A 33 -12.65 1.92 -3.79
N CYS A 34 -12.32 2.75 -2.79
CA CYS A 34 -11.85 4.12 -3.03
C CYS A 34 -10.56 4.16 -3.87
N GLU A 35 -9.68 3.17 -3.73
CA GLU A 35 -8.50 3.04 -4.57
C GLU A 35 -8.88 2.72 -6.03
N LYS A 36 -9.76 1.73 -6.24
CA LYS A 36 -10.29 1.38 -7.57
C LYS A 36 -10.93 2.57 -8.27
N ASP A 37 -11.73 3.34 -7.52
CA ASP A 37 -12.42 4.53 -8.02
C ASP A 37 -11.47 5.70 -8.33
N GLY A 38 -10.17 5.55 -8.02
CA GLY A 38 -9.18 6.59 -8.28
C GLY A 38 -9.25 7.75 -7.29
N LEU A 39 -9.91 7.57 -6.14
CA LEU A 39 -10.07 8.59 -5.11
C LEU A 39 -8.89 8.59 -4.13
N LEU A 40 -8.30 7.41 -3.86
CA LEU A 40 -7.20 7.24 -2.92
C LEU A 40 -6.01 6.50 -3.55
N ARG A 41 -4.81 6.85 -3.10
CA ARG A 41 -3.57 6.09 -3.34
C ARG A 41 -2.80 6.01 -2.04
N HIS A 42 -2.44 4.80 -1.62
CA HIS A 42 -1.64 4.60 -0.42
C HIS A 42 -0.38 3.79 -0.72
N LEU A 43 0.77 4.34 -0.33
CA LEU A 43 2.05 3.65 -0.32
C LEU A 43 2.54 3.55 1.14
N ARG A 44 2.78 2.33 1.59
CA ARG A 44 3.29 2.04 2.93
C ARG A 44 4.73 1.62 2.80
N VAL A 45 5.64 2.36 3.42
CA VAL A 45 7.06 2.03 3.46
C VAL A 45 7.33 1.30 4.76
N VAL A 46 7.88 0.09 4.68
CA VAL A 46 8.14 -0.76 5.84
C VAL A 46 9.53 -1.38 5.76
N LEU A 47 10.17 -1.52 6.92
CA LEU A 47 11.37 -2.35 7.06
C LEU A 47 10.96 -3.79 7.45
N PRO A 48 11.57 -4.83 6.86
CA PRO A 48 11.39 -6.23 7.25
C PRO A 48 11.54 -6.52 8.74
N GLU A 49 12.45 -5.80 9.39
CA GLU A 49 12.87 -5.99 10.76
C GLU A 49 11.97 -5.23 11.75
N ASP A 50 11.29 -4.19 11.29
CA ASP A 50 10.36 -3.39 12.10
C ASP A 50 9.13 -4.23 12.51
N VAL A 51 8.76 -4.11 13.78
CA VAL A 51 7.64 -4.83 14.41
C VAL A 51 6.37 -3.99 14.36
N VAL A 52 6.47 -2.66 14.32
CA VAL A 52 5.31 -1.75 14.38
C VAL A 52 4.30 -2.03 13.26
N PRO A 53 4.72 -2.28 11.99
CA PRO A 53 3.78 -2.65 10.94
C PRO A 53 3.06 -3.98 11.14
N ALA A 54 3.48 -4.83 12.08
CA ALA A 54 2.87 -6.12 12.35
C ALA A 54 1.82 -6.05 13.48
N ILE A 55 1.76 -4.94 14.23
CA ILE A 55 0.89 -4.80 15.41
C ILE A 55 -0.21 -3.74 15.19
N PRO A 56 -1.36 -3.88 15.88
CA PRO A 56 -1.84 -5.12 16.51
C PRO A 56 -2.35 -6.12 15.45
N PRO A 57 -2.06 -7.42 15.55
CA PRO A 57 -2.50 -8.39 14.55
C PRO A 57 -4.02 -8.69 14.61
N PHE A 58 -4.64 -8.47 15.77
CA PHE A 58 -6.06 -8.68 16.01
C PHE A 58 -6.60 -7.68 17.02
N VAL A 59 -7.89 -7.37 16.91
CA VAL A 59 -8.68 -6.64 17.91
C VAL A 59 -9.95 -7.44 18.12
N VAL A 60 -10.29 -7.76 19.38
CA VAL A 60 -11.48 -8.53 19.85
C VAL A 60 -12.29 -9.20 18.72
N GLY A 61 -11.95 -10.45 18.41
CA GLY A 61 -12.69 -11.28 17.45
C GLY A 61 -12.49 -10.94 15.96
N LYS A 62 -11.67 -9.95 15.61
CA LYS A 62 -11.41 -9.54 14.22
C LYS A 62 -9.92 -9.49 13.92
N THR A 63 -9.51 -10.13 12.81
CA THR A 63 -8.17 -9.96 12.24
C THR A 63 -8.08 -8.61 11.54
N LEU A 64 -7.05 -7.84 11.88
CA LEU A 64 -6.80 -6.58 11.17
C LEU A 64 -6.03 -6.85 9.87
N LYS A 65 -6.23 -5.98 8.88
CA LYS A 65 -5.60 -6.04 7.57
C LYS A 65 -5.05 -4.67 7.20
N HIS A 66 -3.94 -4.70 6.48
CA HIS A 66 -3.37 -3.53 5.83
C HIS A 66 -4.15 -3.16 4.56
N VAL A 67 -3.97 -1.92 4.14
CA VAL A 67 -4.49 -1.36 2.88
C VAL A 67 -3.36 -0.77 2.05
N GLY A 68 -3.61 -0.49 0.76
CA GLY A 68 -2.63 0.07 -0.15
C GLY A 68 -1.48 -0.86 -0.55
N ILE A 69 -0.49 -0.25 -1.20
CA ILE A 69 0.74 -0.91 -1.65
C ILE A 69 1.77 -0.88 -0.53
N ASN A 70 2.34 -2.03 -0.21
CA ASN A 70 3.43 -2.17 0.75
C ASN A 70 4.78 -2.23 0.02
N LEU A 71 5.60 -1.21 0.20
CA LEU A 71 7.00 -1.12 -0.21
C LEU A 71 7.88 -1.61 0.95
N ARG A 72 8.36 -2.84 0.86
CA ARG A 72 9.26 -3.45 1.83
C ARG A 72 10.71 -3.18 1.45
N LEU A 73 11.39 -2.33 2.21
CA LEU A 73 12.79 -1.94 1.99
C LEU A 73 13.74 -2.93 2.69
N ALA A 74 14.42 -3.78 1.92
CA ALA A 74 15.49 -4.65 2.41
C ALA A 74 16.88 -4.08 2.03
N ARG A 75 17.97 -4.76 2.40
CA ARG A 75 19.35 -4.31 2.04
C ARG A 75 19.51 -4.34 0.52
N LYS A 76 19.73 -3.17 -0.09
CA LYS A 76 19.95 -2.98 -1.54
C LYS A 76 18.84 -3.49 -2.47
N LYS A 77 17.68 -3.82 -1.93
CA LYS A 77 16.54 -4.39 -2.67
C LYS A 77 15.26 -3.94 -2.00
N PHE A 78 14.21 -3.80 -2.78
CA PHE A 78 12.86 -3.61 -2.25
C PHE A 78 11.88 -4.52 -2.96
N VAL A 79 10.73 -4.73 -2.33
CA VAL A 79 9.64 -5.51 -2.90
C VAL A 79 8.33 -4.76 -2.68
N THR A 80 7.49 -4.71 -3.71
CA THR A 80 6.18 -4.07 -3.66
C THR A 80 5.07 -5.09 -3.79
N HIS A 81 4.11 -5.07 -2.86
CA HIS A 81 2.91 -5.89 -2.95
C HIS A 81 1.69 -5.12 -2.44
N HIS A 82 0.58 -5.23 -3.15
CA HIS A 82 -0.69 -4.69 -2.72
C HIS A 82 -1.37 -5.57 -1.68
N SER A 83 -2.21 -4.96 -0.83
CA SER A 83 -3.01 -5.66 0.16
C SER A 83 -3.86 -6.79 -0.44
N THR A 84 -4.33 -6.67 -1.69
CA THR A 84 -5.09 -7.72 -2.41
C THR A 84 -4.33 -9.02 -2.61
N LEU A 85 -2.99 -8.98 -2.68
CA LEU A 85 -2.14 -10.17 -2.82
C LEU A 85 -1.71 -10.76 -1.46
N SER A 86 -2.01 -10.08 -0.35
CA SER A 86 -1.56 -10.52 0.97
C SER A 86 -2.45 -11.64 1.54
N ASN A 87 -1.88 -12.84 1.66
CA ASN A 87 -2.50 -13.96 2.35
C ASN A 87 -2.41 -13.76 3.88
N THR A 88 -3.55 -13.84 4.57
CA THR A 88 -3.69 -13.62 6.02
C THR A 88 -2.82 -14.54 6.87
N VAL A 89 -2.58 -15.78 6.40
CA VAL A 89 -1.78 -16.79 7.12
C VAL A 89 -0.31 -16.38 7.28
N SER A 90 0.26 -15.69 6.29
CA SER A 90 1.67 -15.27 6.32
C SER A 90 1.91 -14.07 7.23
N ALA A 91 0.91 -13.23 7.46
CA ALA A 91 1.00 -12.07 8.35
C ALA A 91 1.02 -12.49 9.83
N ILE A 92 0.20 -13.48 10.19
CA ILE A 92 0.11 -13.99 11.57
C ILE A 92 1.42 -14.68 12.00
N LYS A 93 2.01 -15.52 11.13
CA LYS A 93 3.29 -16.19 11.41
C LYS A 93 4.45 -15.21 11.64
N ASN A 94 4.43 -14.05 10.98
CA ASN A 94 5.48 -13.04 11.10
C ASN A 94 5.30 -12.08 12.28
N SER A 95 4.12 -12.05 12.93
CA SER A 95 3.81 -11.08 13.99
C SER A 95 3.86 -11.65 15.40
N ILE A 96 3.49 -12.93 15.60
CA ILE A 96 3.31 -13.48 16.96
C ILE A 96 4.65 -13.76 17.66
N PHE A 97 5.73 -13.97 16.93
CA PHE A 97 7.03 -14.36 17.51
C PHE A 97 8.08 -13.25 17.54
N LYS A 98 7.77 -12.01 17.12
CA LYS A 98 8.74 -10.92 17.19
C LYS A 98 8.70 -10.28 18.59
N PRO A 99 9.81 -10.30 19.35
CA PRO A 99 9.83 -9.73 20.69
C PRO A 99 9.60 -8.23 20.65
N VAL A 100 8.70 -7.72 21.51
CA VAL A 100 8.33 -6.29 21.56
C VAL A 100 9.54 -5.38 21.82
N PHE A 101 10.56 -5.86 22.56
CA PHE A 101 11.80 -5.10 22.77
C PHE A 101 12.63 -4.88 21.49
N ARG A 102 12.41 -5.66 20.42
CA ARG A 102 13.01 -5.42 19.10
C ARG A 102 12.28 -4.33 18.32
N ALA A 103 11.09 -3.92 18.75
CA ALA A 103 10.31 -2.88 18.07
C ALA A 103 11.07 -1.54 18.05
N THR A 104 11.74 -1.16 19.15
CA THR A 104 12.44 0.12 19.23
C THR A 104 13.70 0.19 18.38
N HIS A 105 14.39 -0.93 18.17
CA HIS A 105 15.67 -0.92 17.43
C HIS A 105 15.49 -0.72 15.92
N TRP A 106 14.43 -1.25 15.35
CA TRP A 106 14.18 -1.20 13.90
C TRP A 106 13.12 -0.17 13.50
N HIS A 107 12.45 0.44 14.48
CA HIS A 107 11.52 1.55 14.29
C HIS A 107 12.25 2.90 14.42
N ASP A 108 13.38 3.03 13.75
CA ASP A 108 14.22 4.22 13.76
C ASP A 108 14.12 4.94 12.38
N PRO A 109 13.78 6.24 12.35
CA PRO A 109 13.72 7.01 11.11
C PRO A 109 15.03 7.02 10.31
N VAL A 110 16.19 6.98 10.98
CA VAL A 110 17.50 7.02 10.32
C VAL A 110 17.69 5.77 9.45
N THR A 111 17.29 4.60 9.94
CA THR A 111 17.36 3.35 9.20
C THR A 111 16.45 3.38 7.97
N TYR A 112 15.22 3.89 8.10
CA TYR A 112 14.34 4.10 6.95
C TYR A 112 14.97 5.03 5.91
N HIS A 113 15.51 6.17 6.36
CA HIS A 113 16.19 7.12 5.49
C HIS A 113 17.36 6.48 4.75
N ASN A 114 18.25 5.76 5.45
CA ASN A 114 19.40 5.09 4.86
C ASN A 114 18.98 4.07 3.79
N ARG A 115 17.92 3.27 4.05
CA ARG A 115 17.44 2.30 3.05
C ARG A 115 16.81 2.96 1.84
N LEU A 116 16.12 4.09 2.03
CA LEU A 116 15.58 4.88 0.92
C LEU A 116 16.70 5.46 0.07
N THR A 117 17.76 5.97 0.70
CA THR A 117 18.94 6.50 0.02
C THR A 117 19.65 5.39 -0.76
N GLU A 118 19.82 4.19 -0.19
CA GLU A 118 20.39 3.03 -0.89
C GLU A 118 19.58 2.60 -2.12
N ALA A 119 18.25 2.81 -2.11
CA ALA A 119 17.34 2.43 -3.20
C ALA A 119 16.90 3.64 -4.05
N ALA A 120 17.51 4.81 -3.87
CA ALA A 120 16.96 6.06 -4.39
C ALA A 120 16.86 6.09 -5.91
N ASP A 121 17.85 5.55 -6.62
CA ASP A 121 17.88 5.61 -8.08
C ASP A 121 16.82 4.72 -8.73
N ASP A 122 16.56 3.55 -8.14
CA ASP A 122 15.46 2.68 -8.56
C ASP A 122 14.10 3.31 -8.22
N LEU A 123 13.96 3.86 -7.01
CA LEU A 123 12.70 4.46 -6.53
C LEU A 123 12.32 5.72 -7.30
N LYS A 124 13.29 6.54 -7.75
CA LYS A 124 13.03 7.75 -8.57
C LYS A 124 12.35 7.42 -9.90
N GLN A 125 12.59 6.23 -10.44
CA GLN A 125 12.00 5.79 -11.71
C GLN A 125 10.57 5.27 -11.52
N MET A 126 10.17 4.95 -10.29
CA MET A 126 8.86 4.41 -9.98
C MET A 126 7.82 5.51 -9.83
N LYS A 127 6.68 5.35 -10.50
CA LYS A 127 5.49 6.18 -10.27
C LYS A 127 4.43 5.34 -9.59
N LEU A 128 3.82 5.88 -8.54
CA LEU A 128 2.81 5.16 -7.77
C LEU A 128 1.65 4.69 -8.65
N ASN A 129 1.19 5.52 -9.59
CA ASN A 129 0.11 5.15 -10.51
C ASN A 129 0.45 3.96 -11.44
N ASP A 130 1.73 3.75 -11.75
CA ASP A 130 2.17 2.63 -12.58
C ASP A 130 2.10 1.33 -11.76
N LEU A 131 2.42 1.39 -10.46
CA LEU A 131 2.28 0.25 -9.55
C LEU A 131 0.82 -0.21 -9.37
N TYR A 132 -0.15 0.70 -9.40
CA TYR A 132 -1.58 0.34 -9.35
C TYR A 132 -2.08 -0.30 -10.67
N GLN A 133 -1.31 -0.20 -11.75
CA GLN A 133 -1.60 -0.81 -13.05
C GLN A 133 -0.81 -2.13 -13.25
N ASP A 134 0.24 -2.35 -12.46
CA ASP A 134 1.10 -3.53 -12.53
C ASP A 134 0.46 -4.75 -11.85
N THR A 135 0.04 -5.74 -12.65
CA THR A 135 -0.58 -6.98 -12.16
C THR A 135 0.36 -7.91 -11.37
N SER A 136 1.66 -7.62 -11.33
CA SER A 136 2.59 -8.28 -10.41
C SER A 136 2.57 -7.68 -9.00
N VAL A 137 2.12 -6.42 -8.88
CA VAL A 137 2.00 -5.68 -7.61
C VAL A 137 0.58 -5.72 -7.07
N VAL A 138 -0.43 -5.56 -7.93
CA VAL A 138 -1.86 -5.67 -7.60
C VAL A 138 -2.48 -6.94 -8.19
N SER A 139 -3.55 -7.47 -7.59
CA SER A 139 -4.29 -8.60 -8.20
C SER A 139 -4.87 -8.23 -9.57
N LYS A 140 -4.99 -9.20 -10.47
CA LYS A 140 -5.57 -9.01 -11.82
C LYS A 140 -6.96 -8.37 -11.76
N ASP A 141 -7.82 -8.87 -10.86
CA ASP A 141 -9.18 -8.33 -10.66
C ASP A 141 -9.18 -6.85 -10.24
N PHE A 142 -8.16 -6.44 -9.47
CA PHE A 142 -8.02 -5.07 -9.02
C PHE A 142 -7.49 -4.16 -10.12
N ALA A 143 -6.53 -4.62 -10.93
CA ALA A 143 -6.04 -3.87 -12.09
C ALA A 143 -7.17 -3.63 -13.12
N GLN A 144 -8.00 -4.64 -13.38
CA GLN A 144 -9.08 -4.57 -14.37
C GLN A 144 -10.15 -3.51 -14.04
N SER A 145 -10.39 -3.19 -12.77
CA SER A 145 -11.32 -2.11 -12.40
C SER A 145 -10.88 -0.73 -12.89
N PHE A 146 -9.57 -0.46 -13.00
CA PHE A 146 -9.08 0.82 -13.50
C PHE A 146 -9.29 1.01 -15.00
N THR A 147 -9.19 -0.07 -15.78
CA THR A 147 -9.41 -0.02 -17.23
C THR A 147 -10.85 0.35 -17.54
N LYS A 148 -11.82 -0.23 -16.81
CA LYS A 148 -13.24 0.06 -17.01
C LYS A 148 -13.59 1.53 -16.77
N LEU A 149 -13.04 2.14 -15.72
CA LEU A 149 -13.28 3.55 -15.41
C LEU A 149 -12.70 4.48 -16.48
N ARG A 150 -11.49 4.18 -17.00
CA ARG A 150 -10.90 5.00 -18.07
C ARG A 150 -11.67 4.91 -19.39
N VAL A 151 -12.19 3.74 -19.73
CA VAL A 151 -13.03 3.57 -20.92
C VAL A 151 -14.32 4.38 -20.77
N ALA A 152 -14.97 4.34 -19.61
CA ALA A 152 -16.16 5.14 -19.32
C ALA A 152 -15.90 6.66 -19.41
N GLU A 153 -14.72 7.14 -18.99
CA GLU A 153 -14.32 8.56 -19.14
C GLU A 153 -14.03 8.97 -20.60
N SER A 154 -13.80 8.02 -21.51
CA SER A 154 -13.39 8.29 -22.90
C SER A 154 -14.54 8.28 -23.92
N VAL A 155 -15.75 7.87 -23.52
CA VAL A 155 -16.93 7.93 -24.39
C VAL A 155 -17.32 9.40 -24.57
N PRO A 156 -17.31 9.94 -25.80
CA PRO A 156 -17.79 11.30 -26.05
C PRO A 156 -19.23 11.41 -25.56
N GLN A 157 -19.52 12.42 -24.75
CA GLN A 157 -20.91 12.76 -24.50
C GLN A 157 -21.42 13.41 -25.79
N GLU A 158 -22.23 12.69 -26.56
CA GLU A 158 -22.99 13.29 -27.66
C GLU A 158 -23.92 14.33 -27.02
N GLU A 159 -23.70 15.60 -27.38
CA GLU A 159 -24.56 16.74 -27.00
C GLU A 159 -25.84 16.78 -27.84
#